data_AF-A0A930MJ81-F1
#
_entry.id   AF-A0A930MJ81-F1
#
_cell.length_a   1.000
_cell.length_b   1.000
_cell.length_c   1.000
_cell.angle_alpha   90.00
_cell.angle_beta   90.00
_cell.angle_gamma   90.00
#
_symmetry.space_group_name_H-M   'P 1'
#
loop_
_entity.id
_entity.type
_entity.pdbx_description
1 polymer ?
#
loop_
_entity_poly.entity_id
_entity_poly.type
_entity_poly.pdbx_seq_one_letter_code
_entity_poly.pdbx_strand_id
1 'polypeptide(L)'
;WMGAQEESPYEDVPRTRYRMWLLDADYVHPFEFSHRPATFTTSFHGQWTMDGMELYGTDMISMGNRYTVRGFDGEVTLMGTDGWYLRNEFATRFPKQKLELYLGLDVGAVYGAGADLYNGHTIAGAAFGVRGMIDALSYDVFAAMPIRKPDGFHTAKVTGGFSLGWKF
;
A
#
# COMPACT_ATOMS: atom_id res chain seq x y z
N TRP A 1 -27.04 8.46 -26.28
CA TRP A 1 -26.20 9.23 -25.33
C TRP A 1 -27.12 10.17 -24.57
N MET A 2 -27.32 9.93 -23.27
CA MET A 2 -28.37 10.55 -22.44
C MET A 2 -27.88 11.85 -21.78
N GLY A 3 -27.68 12.92 -22.55
CA GLY A 3 -27.43 14.27 -21.99
C GLY A 3 -26.27 14.37 -21.00
N ALA A 4 -25.23 13.54 -21.15
CA ALA A 4 -24.06 13.64 -20.27
C ALA A 4 -23.35 14.97 -20.54
N GLN A 5 -22.92 15.61 -19.46
CA GLN A 5 -22.24 16.90 -19.49
C GLN A 5 -20.99 16.82 -20.39
N GLU A 6 -20.82 17.79 -21.30
CA GLU A 6 -19.61 17.85 -22.13
C GLU A 6 -18.38 18.03 -21.26
N GLU A 7 -17.29 17.37 -21.66
CA GLU A 7 -16.02 17.41 -20.95
C GLU A 7 -15.48 18.84 -20.94
N SER A 8 -14.97 19.28 -19.79
CA SER A 8 -14.47 20.64 -19.63
C SER A 8 -13.28 20.89 -20.57
N PRO A 9 -13.24 22.02 -21.30
CA PRO A 9 -12.21 22.30 -22.29
C PRO A 9 -10.87 22.73 -21.68
N TYR A 10 -10.81 22.94 -20.36
CA TYR A 10 -9.59 23.35 -19.66
C TYR A 10 -8.68 22.12 -19.42
N GLU A 11 -7.36 22.31 -19.47
CA GLU A 11 -6.38 21.22 -19.19
C GLU A 11 -6.20 20.98 -17.68
N ASP A 12 -6.39 22.02 -16.87
CA ASP A 12 -6.15 22.03 -15.42
C ASP A 12 -7.36 21.60 -14.58
N VAL A 13 -8.22 20.74 -15.14
CA VAL A 13 -9.44 20.27 -14.45
C VAL A 13 -9.60 18.77 -14.59
N PRO A 14 -10.09 18.08 -13.53
CA PRO A 14 -10.30 16.64 -13.55
C PRO A 14 -11.16 16.19 -14.74
N ARG A 15 -10.66 15.19 -15.47
CA ARG A 15 -11.33 14.65 -16.66
C ARG A 15 -12.01 13.32 -16.35
N THR A 16 -13.15 13.08 -17.00
CA THR A 16 -13.88 11.79 -16.89
C THR A 16 -13.45 10.81 -17.97
N ARG A 17 -12.82 11.28 -19.06
CA ARG A 17 -12.26 10.44 -20.12
C ARG A 17 -10.75 10.52 -20.07
N TYR A 18 -10.15 9.56 -19.39
CA TYR A 18 -8.71 9.43 -19.28
C TYR A 18 -8.22 8.07 -19.80
N ARG A 19 -6.91 7.97 -19.97
CA ARG A 19 -6.21 6.74 -20.31
C ARG A 19 -5.19 6.48 -19.21
N MET A 20 -5.26 5.28 -18.65
CA MET A 20 -4.44 4.88 -17.52
C MET A 20 -3.82 3.51 -17.78
N TRP A 21 -2.55 3.37 -17.42
CA TRP A 21 -1.83 2.12 -17.38
C TRP A 21 -1.70 1.67 -15.93
N LEU A 22 -2.08 0.42 -15.69
CA LEU A 22 -1.89 -0.26 -14.41
C LEU A 22 -0.94 -1.43 -14.61
N LEU A 23 0.03 -1.57 -13.71
CA LEU A 23 0.97 -2.67 -13.70
C LEU A 23 1.04 -3.28 -12.31
N ASP A 24 0.68 -4.55 -12.22
CA ASP A 24 0.77 -5.38 -11.03
C ASP A 24 1.77 -6.51 -11.25
N ALA A 25 2.69 -6.69 -10.31
CA ALA A 25 3.66 -7.78 -10.36
C ALA A 25 3.89 -8.36 -8.96
N ASP A 26 3.69 -9.67 -8.83
CA ASP A 26 3.90 -10.41 -7.59
C ASP A 26 4.99 -11.46 -7.76
N TYR A 27 5.90 -11.52 -6.79
CA TYR A 27 6.96 -12.50 -6.70
C TYR A 27 6.92 -13.18 -5.34
N VAL A 28 6.87 -14.51 -5.33
CA VAL A 28 6.86 -15.32 -4.10
C VAL A 28 7.97 -16.35 -4.20
N HIS A 29 8.87 -16.31 -3.21
CA HIS A 29 10.00 -17.24 -3.12
C HIS A 29 9.96 -17.98 -1.77
N PRO A 30 9.54 -19.26 -1.76
CA PRO A 30 9.63 -20.11 -0.59
C PRO A 30 11.06 -20.65 -0.42
N PHE A 31 11.56 -20.67 0.81
CA PHE A 31 12.89 -21.19 1.15
C PHE A 31 12.95 -21.69 2.60
N GLU A 32 14.06 -22.31 2.99
CA GLU A 32 14.29 -22.71 4.38
C GLU A 32 15.18 -21.67 5.08
N PHE A 33 14.73 -21.18 6.23
CA PHE A 33 15.50 -20.29 7.09
C PHE A 33 15.57 -20.89 8.50
N SER A 34 16.79 -21.19 8.97
CA SER A 34 17.03 -21.77 10.31
C SER A 34 16.22 -23.07 10.56
N HIS A 35 16.18 -23.98 9.59
CA HIS A 35 15.45 -25.26 9.67
C HIS A 35 13.94 -25.13 9.78
N ARG A 36 13.40 -24.03 9.25
CA ARG A 36 11.97 -23.74 9.21
C ARG A 36 11.57 -23.19 7.84
N PRO A 37 10.34 -23.43 7.39
CA PRO A 37 9.81 -22.80 6.20
C PRO A 37 9.77 -21.28 6.36
N ALA A 38 10.27 -20.58 5.35
CA ALA A 38 10.16 -19.15 5.21
C ALA A 38 9.73 -18.79 3.79
N THR A 39 9.13 -17.62 3.64
CA THR A 39 8.64 -17.11 2.36
C THR A 39 9.05 -15.65 2.26
N PHE A 40 9.63 -15.28 1.13
CA PHE A 40 9.83 -13.90 0.76
C PHE A 40 8.83 -13.52 -0.33
N THR A 41 8.02 -12.51 -0.08
CA THR A 41 6.99 -12.02 -1.00
C THR A 41 7.29 -10.57 -1.36
N THR A 42 7.27 -10.27 -2.65
CA THR A 42 7.38 -8.91 -3.17
C THR A 42 6.18 -8.62 -4.06
N SER A 43 5.47 -7.53 -3.79
CA SER A 43 4.33 -7.07 -4.59
C SER A 43 4.58 -5.64 -5.06
N PHE A 44 4.51 -5.42 -6.36
CA PHE A 44 4.63 -4.13 -7.01
C PHE A 44 3.31 -3.74 -7.64
N HIS A 45 2.93 -2.47 -7.46
CA HIS A 45 1.80 -1.86 -8.14
C HIS A 45 2.24 -0.49 -8.67
N GLY A 46 1.92 -0.21 -9.93
CA GLY A 46 2.15 1.06 -10.58
C GLY A 46 0.92 1.56 -11.31
N GLN A 47 0.65 2.85 -11.18
CA GLN A 47 -0.38 3.58 -11.89
C GLN A 47 0.27 4.73 -12.68
N TRP A 48 -0.02 4.80 -13.97
CA TRP A 48 0.42 5.88 -14.84
C TRP A 48 -0.73 6.41 -15.69
N THR A 49 -1.03 7.69 -15.56
CA THR A 49 -2.05 8.42 -16.30
C THR A 49 -1.43 9.11 -17.49
N MET A 50 -1.98 8.87 -18.69
CA MET A 50 -1.44 9.46 -19.91
C MET A 50 -1.76 10.95 -20.00
N ASP A 51 -0.95 11.66 -20.79
CA ASP A 51 -1.15 13.07 -21.18
C ASP A 51 -1.23 14.07 -20.01
N GLY A 52 -0.74 13.72 -18.82
CA GLY A 52 -0.76 14.61 -17.65
C GLY A 52 -2.17 14.99 -17.19
N MET A 53 -3.18 14.20 -17.57
CA MET A 53 -4.58 14.48 -17.26
C MET A 53 -4.82 14.45 -15.76
N GLU A 54 -5.48 15.48 -15.23
CA GLU A 54 -5.95 15.47 -13.86
C GLU A 54 -7.06 14.42 -13.68
N LEU A 55 -6.94 13.63 -12.62
CA LEU A 55 -7.94 12.65 -12.23
C LEU A 55 -8.82 13.20 -11.11
N TYR A 56 -10.04 12.69 -11.00
CA TYR A 56 -10.80 12.85 -9.76
C TYR A 56 -10.07 12.12 -8.63
N GLY A 57 -10.13 12.66 -7.40
CA GLY A 57 -9.44 12.07 -6.25
C GLY A 57 -9.82 10.61 -5.95
N THR A 58 -10.96 10.13 -6.44
CA THR A 58 -11.37 8.72 -6.36
C THR A 58 -10.54 7.79 -7.24
N ASP A 59 -9.96 8.31 -8.30
CA ASP A 59 -9.22 7.56 -9.32
C ASP A 59 -7.69 7.76 -9.17
N MET A 60 -7.29 8.64 -8.24
CA MET A 60 -5.89 8.83 -7.86
C MET A 60 -5.38 7.65 -7.05
N ILE A 61 -4.10 7.32 -7.23
CA ILE A 61 -3.42 6.38 -6.35
C ILE A 61 -3.31 7.00 -4.95
N SER A 62 -3.65 6.24 -3.93
CA SER A 62 -3.55 6.66 -2.52
C SER A 62 -2.65 5.70 -1.76
N MET A 63 -1.66 6.24 -1.05
CA MET A 63 -0.66 5.47 -0.31
C MET A 63 -0.52 5.96 1.13
N GLY A 64 -0.04 5.07 2.01
CA GLY A 64 0.14 5.36 3.43
C GLY A 64 -0.98 4.75 4.27
N ASN A 65 -1.36 3.51 3.97
CA ASN A 65 -2.32 2.74 4.75
C ASN A 65 -1.87 1.27 4.84
N ARG A 66 -2.61 0.45 5.59
CA ARG A 66 -2.27 -0.97 5.81
C ARG A 66 -2.25 -1.85 4.55
N TYR A 67 -2.84 -1.40 3.44
CA TYR A 67 -2.98 -2.15 2.19
C TYR A 67 -1.95 -1.73 1.12
N THR A 68 -1.31 -0.58 1.29
CA THR A 68 -0.29 -0.03 0.39
C THR A 68 1.07 -0.01 1.10
N VAL A 69 1.58 1.16 1.47
CA VAL A 69 2.79 1.31 2.29
C VAL A 69 2.40 1.24 3.76
N ARG A 70 2.67 0.10 4.42
CA ARG A 70 2.42 -0.07 5.86
C ARG A 70 3.33 0.86 6.67
N GLY A 71 2.91 1.18 7.90
CA GLY A 71 3.65 2.08 8.79
C GLY A 71 3.02 3.45 8.97
N PHE A 72 1.93 3.71 8.25
CA PHE A 72 1.14 4.93 8.34
C PHE A 72 -0.27 4.58 8.85
N ASP A 73 -0.85 5.48 9.64
CA ASP A 73 -2.20 5.33 10.24
C ASP A 73 -3.34 5.42 9.22
N GLY A 74 -3.09 5.99 8.04
CA GLY A 74 -4.09 6.22 7.00
C GLY A 74 -4.98 7.45 7.25
N GLU A 75 -4.71 8.25 8.29
CA GLU A 75 -5.40 9.53 8.50
C GLU A 75 -4.95 10.57 7.47
N VAL A 76 -3.68 10.51 7.09
CA VAL A 76 -3.11 11.29 5.99
C VAL A 76 -2.52 10.31 4.98
N THR A 77 -3.04 10.32 3.75
CA THR A 77 -2.54 9.51 2.64
C THR A 77 -1.88 10.37 1.59
N LEU A 78 -0.77 9.88 1.05
CA LEU A 78 -0.11 10.51 -0.09
C LEU A 78 -0.89 10.15 -1.36
N MET A 79 -1.37 11.15 -2.11
CA MET A 79 -2.21 10.95 -3.29
C MET A 79 -1.63 11.66 -4.51
N GLY A 80 -1.83 11.07 -5.69
CA GLY A 80 -1.44 11.67 -6.96
C GLY A 80 -2.08 10.97 -8.16
N THR A 81 -2.00 11.59 -9.34
CA THR A 81 -2.47 10.98 -10.59
C THR A 81 -1.63 9.78 -11.02
N ASP A 82 -0.35 9.80 -10.65
CA ASP A 82 0.65 8.80 -10.98
C ASP A 82 1.34 8.32 -9.72
N GLY A 83 1.78 7.07 -9.72
CA GLY A 83 2.58 6.58 -8.60
C GLY A 83 2.80 5.09 -8.63
N TRP A 84 3.62 4.63 -7.70
CA TRP A 84 3.92 3.23 -7.53
C TRP A 84 4.22 2.91 -6.08
N TYR A 85 3.99 1.67 -5.69
CA TYR A 85 4.50 1.13 -4.44
C TYR A 85 5.06 -0.27 -4.62
N LEU A 86 6.06 -0.57 -3.80
CA LEU A 86 6.71 -1.87 -3.69
C LEU A 86 6.62 -2.33 -2.24
N ARG A 87 6.02 -3.49 -2.04
CA ARG A 87 5.86 -4.12 -0.73
C ARG A 87 6.74 -5.35 -0.67
N ASN A 88 7.58 -5.45 0.34
CA ASN A 88 8.39 -6.64 0.60
C ASN A 88 7.96 -7.22 1.93
N GLU A 89 7.78 -8.53 2.00
CA GLU A 89 7.43 -9.26 3.20
C GLU A 89 8.31 -10.49 3.32
N PHE A 90 9.04 -10.60 4.42
CA PHE A 90 9.69 -11.82 4.85
C PHE A 90 8.83 -12.46 5.93
N ALA A 91 8.38 -13.69 5.72
CA ALA A 91 7.60 -14.45 6.68
C ALA A 91 8.31 -15.76 7.04
N THR A 92 8.30 -16.15 8.32
CA THR A 92 8.80 -17.43 8.79
C THR A 92 7.76 -18.15 9.63
N ARG A 93 7.54 -19.42 9.31
CA ARG A 93 6.51 -20.23 9.94
C ARG A 93 7.08 -21.10 11.04
N PHE A 94 6.32 -21.21 12.14
CA PHE A 94 6.55 -22.08 13.28
C PHE A 94 5.48 -23.18 13.29
N PRO A 95 5.73 -24.33 12.62
CA PRO A 95 4.70 -25.34 12.41
C PRO A 95 4.13 -25.92 13.71
N LYS A 96 4.98 -26.11 14.73
CA LYS A 96 4.56 -26.64 16.04
C LYS A 96 3.60 -25.70 16.77
N GLN A 97 3.77 -24.40 16.61
CA GLN A 97 2.96 -23.35 17.25
C GLN A 97 1.78 -22.89 16.38
N LYS A 98 1.64 -23.42 15.15
CA LYS A 98 0.67 -22.93 14.14
C LYS A 98 0.72 -21.41 13.95
N LEU A 99 1.93 -20.86 14.02
CA LEU A 99 2.21 -19.43 14.02
C LEU A 99 3.13 -19.05 12.86
N GLU A 100 2.99 -17.84 12.35
CA GLU A 100 3.87 -17.21 11.37
C GLU A 100 4.25 -15.80 11.85
N LEU A 101 5.55 -15.51 11.84
CA LEU A 101 6.08 -14.16 12.06
C LEU A 101 6.38 -13.54 10.71
N TYR A 102 6.06 -12.27 10.53
CA TYR A 102 6.42 -11.55 9.32
C TYR A 102 7.03 -10.17 9.60
N LEU A 103 7.93 -9.76 8.70
CA LEU A 103 8.58 -8.47 8.64
C LEU A 103 8.34 -7.87 7.27
N GLY A 104 7.74 -6.68 7.23
CA GLY A 104 7.42 -5.94 6.03
C GLY A 104 8.33 -4.72 5.88
N LEU A 105 8.77 -4.46 4.65
CA LEU A 105 9.42 -3.21 4.24
C LEU A 105 8.78 -2.73 2.95
N ASP A 106 8.10 -1.59 3.05
CA ASP A 106 7.30 -1.05 1.97
C ASP A 106 7.83 0.35 1.61
N VAL A 107 7.83 0.67 0.32
CA VAL A 107 8.22 1.99 -0.21
C VAL A 107 7.29 2.36 -1.35
N GLY A 108 6.97 3.64 -1.48
CA GLY A 108 6.16 4.12 -2.59
C GLY A 108 6.40 5.59 -2.88
N ALA A 109 6.01 6.00 -4.07
CA ALA A 109 6.11 7.38 -4.53
C ALA A 109 4.93 7.77 -5.42
N VAL A 110 4.41 8.98 -5.22
CA VAL A 110 3.40 9.59 -6.09
C VAL A 110 4.04 10.69 -6.95
N TYR A 111 3.42 10.97 -8.09
CA TYR A 111 3.77 12.07 -8.99
C TYR A 111 2.50 12.67 -9.61
N GLY A 112 2.67 13.78 -10.31
CA GLY A 112 1.61 14.44 -11.06
C GLY A 112 0.68 15.28 -10.19
N ALA A 113 -0.50 15.63 -10.74
CA ALA A 113 -1.42 16.54 -10.09
C ALA A 113 -1.89 15.97 -8.73
N GLY A 114 -1.93 16.83 -7.72
CA GLY A 114 -2.19 16.44 -6.32
C GLY A 114 -0.94 16.09 -5.51
N ALA A 115 0.18 15.71 -6.16
CA ALA A 115 1.44 15.45 -5.48
C ALA A 115 2.17 16.74 -5.07
N ASP A 116 2.01 17.82 -5.83
CA ASP A 116 2.61 19.15 -5.56
C ASP A 116 2.12 19.79 -4.26
N LEU A 117 1.02 19.29 -3.69
CA LEU A 117 0.48 19.71 -2.40
C LEU A 117 1.33 19.23 -1.21
N TYR A 118 2.25 18.29 -1.45
CA TYR A 118 3.09 17.69 -0.41
C TYR A 118 4.56 18.11 -0.58
N ASN A 119 5.24 18.44 0.53
CA ASN A 119 6.69 18.71 0.55
C ASN A 119 7.53 17.42 0.46
N GLY A 120 7.16 16.54 -0.48
CA GLY A 120 7.82 15.26 -0.70
C GLY A 120 6.91 14.23 -1.34
N HIS A 121 7.48 13.48 -2.26
CA HIS A 121 6.77 12.56 -3.15
C HIS A 121 6.88 11.09 -2.73
N THR A 122 7.65 10.80 -1.67
CA THR A 122 8.05 9.43 -1.33
C THR A 122 7.71 9.11 0.12
N ILE A 123 7.20 7.91 0.36
CA ILE A 123 7.01 7.35 1.70
C ILE A 123 7.63 5.96 1.79
N ALA A 124 8.13 5.62 2.97
CA ALA A 124 8.60 4.27 3.27
C ALA A 124 8.21 3.91 4.70
N GLY A 125 7.91 2.64 4.93
CA GLY A 125 7.55 2.14 6.25
C GLY A 125 7.92 0.69 6.46
N ALA A 126 7.97 0.32 7.73
CA ALA A 126 8.21 -1.04 8.17
C ALA A 126 6.99 -1.58 8.91
N ALA A 127 6.78 -2.88 8.79
CA ALA A 127 5.79 -3.60 9.56
C ALA A 127 6.42 -4.84 10.21
N PHE A 128 5.91 -5.22 11.36
CA PHE A 128 6.20 -6.49 12.00
C PHE A 128 4.89 -7.04 12.54
N GLY A 129 4.64 -8.32 12.32
CA GLY A 129 3.43 -8.94 12.81
C GLY A 129 3.53 -10.43 13.02
N VAL A 130 2.48 -10.94 13.64
CA VAL A 130 2.31 -12.33 14.03
C VAL A 130 0.93 -12.75 13.54
N ARG A 131 0.86 -13.80 12.72
CA ARG A 131 -0.41 -14.33 12.21
C ARG A 131 -0.47 -15.83 12.34
N GLY A 132 -1.67 -16.38 12.49
CA GLY A 132 -1.84 -17.80 12.68
C GLY A 132 -3.29 -18.24 12.70
N MET A 133 -3.48 -19.53 12.98
CA MET A 133 -4.80 -20.12 13.08
C MET A 133 -4.85 -21.13 14.22
N ILE A 134 -5.81 -20.95 15.12
CA ILE A 134 -6.14 -21.88 16.21
C ILE A 134 -7.53 -22.43 15.89
N ASP A 135 -7.56 -23.67 15.40
CA ASP A 135 -8.76 -24.37 14.97
C ASP A 135 -9.59 -23.56 13.94
N ALA A 136 -10.71 -22.98 14.36
CA ALA A 136 -11.59 -22.16 13.53
C ALA A 136 -11.27 -20.65 13.57
N LEU A 137 -10.39 -20.22 14.47
CA LEU A 137 -10.05 -18.81 14.71
C LEU A 137 -8.72 -18.46 14.02
N SER A 138 -8.79 -17.57 13.03
CA SER A 138 -7.61 -16.89 12.48
C SER A 138 -7.35 -15.59 13.24
N TYR A 139 -6.07 -15.25 13.41
CA TYR A 139 -5.64 -14.00 14.01
C TYR A 139 -4.45 -13.40 13.26
N ASP A 140 -4.37 -12.08 13.26
CA ASP A 140 -3.22 -11.30 12.78
C ASP A 140 -3.07 -10.09 13.70
N VAL A 141 -1.90 -9.92 14.30
CA VAL A 141 -1.57 -8.75 15.13
C VAL A 141 -0.27 -8.17 14.60
N PHE A 142 -0.26 -6.85 14.38
CA PHE A 142 0.88 -6.17 13.78
C PHE A 142 1.14 -4.81 14.41
N ALA A 143 2.40 -4.39 14.32
CA ALA A 143 2.86 -3.05 14.58
C ALA A 143 3.65 -2.57 13.37
N ALA A 144 3.47 -1.33 12.99
CA ALA A 144 4.12 -0.74 11.84
C ALA A 144 4.58 0.68 12.18
N MET A 145 5.62 1.17 11.52
CA MET A 145 6.15 2.51 11.76
C MET A 145 6.63 3.14 10.44
N PRO A 146 6.54 4.48 10.31
CA PRO A 146 7.07 5.17 9.14
C PRO A 146 8.60 5.26 9.25
N ILE A 147 9.32 4.86 8.21
CA ILE A 147 10.78 5.01 8.10
C ILE A 147 11.13 6.35 7.45
N ARG A 148 10.41 6.71 6.38
CA ARG A 148 10.62 7.96 5.63
C ARG A 148 9.26 8.57 5.31
N LYS A 149 9.11 9.87 5.60
CA LYS A 149 7.91 10.65 5.30
C LYS A 149 8.27 12.07 4.86
N PRO A 150 7.44 12.72 4.03
CA PRO A 150 7.60 14.13 3.66
C PRO A 150 7.56 15.07 4.88
N ASP A 151 8.20 16.24 4.76
CA ASP A 151 8.15 17.26 5.80
C ASP A 151 6.72 17.81 5.94
N GLY A 152 6.23 17.92 7.17
CA GLY A 152 4.84 18.31 7.46
C GLY A 152 3.83 17.16 7.43
N PHE A 153 4.24 15.93 7.05
CA PHE A 153 3.37 14.76 7.09
C PHE A 153 3.14 14.28 8.53
N HIS A 154 1.94 14.56 9.06
CA HIS A 154 1.54 14.16 10.41
C HIS A 154 1.03 12.72 10.37
N THR A 155 1.73 11.84 11.07
CA THR A 155 1.33 10.44 11.25
C THR A 155 1.91 9.94 12.57
N ALA A 156 1.26 8.96 13.19
CA ALA A 156 1.73 8.31 14.40
C ALA A 156 3.15 7.73 14.23
N LYS A 157 3.93 7.72 15.31
CA LYS A 157 5.28 7.13 15.31
C LYS A 157 5.25 5.61 15.18
N VAL A 158 4.19 4.99 15.69
CA VAL A 158 3.92 3.56 15.62
C VAL A 158 2.42 3.38 15.50
N THR A 159 2.00 2.58 14.51
CA THR A 159 0.61 2.20 14.26
C THR A 159 0.48 0.71 14.52
N GLY A 160 -0.41 0.33 15.43
CA GLY A 160 -0.73 -1.07 15.73
C GLY A 160 -2.12 -1.45 15.23
N GLY A 161 -2.32 -2.73 14.92
CA GLY A 161 -3.63 -3.24 14.56
C GLY A 161 -3.75 -4.73 14.83
N PHE A 162 -4.99 -5.21 14.88
CA PHE A 162 -5.27 -6.63 14.96
C PHE A 162 -6.48 -6.98 14.07
N SER A 163 -6.55 -8.23 13.65
CA SER A 163 -7.66 -8.82 12.90
C SER A 163 -7.95 -10.20 13.46
N LEU A 164 -9.24 -10.54 13.59
CA LEU A 164 -9.72 -11.84 14.03
C LEU A 164 -10.76 -12.33 13.03
N GLY A 165 -10.68 -13.60 12.65
CA GLY A 165 -11.67 -14.23 11.77
C GLY A 165 -12.10 -15.57 12.34
N TRP A 166 -13.40 -15.86 12.32
CA TRP A 166 -13.94 -17.15 12.74
C TRP A 166 -14.60 -17.84 11.56
N LYS A 167 -14.19 -19.08 11.26
CA LYS A 167 -14.79 -19.91 10.21
C LYS A 167 -15.70 -20.98 10.82
N PHE A 168 -16.97 -20.97 10.46
CA PHE A 168 -17.98 -21.97 10.86
C PHE A 168 -18.31 -22.94 9.73
#